data_AF-A0A3A0DTQ1-F1
#
_entry.id   AF-A0A3A0DTQ1-F1
#
_cell.length_a   1.000
_cell.length_b   1.000
_cell.length_c   1.000
_cell.angle_alpha   90.00
_cell.angle_beta   90.00
_cell.angle_gamma   90.00
#
_symmetry.space_group_name_H-M   'P 1'
#
loop_
_entity.id
_entity.type
_entity.pdbx_description
1 polymer ?
#
loop_
_entity_poly.entity_id
_entity_poly.type
_entity_poly.pdbx_seq_one_letter_code
_entity_poly.pdbx_strand_id
1 'polypeptide(L)'
;MPKLPVLDLGAPAPPWDYNPSSWRQRVPICLLATAGFLVASYMGLYQWRLIDDVWDPIFGEQSRRVLDSDVSHRMYRWFRVPDAIFGAFAYLGDAVFGLAGSTRRWQTRPWLVILFGIDVIPLGIVGAVLVALQGLVVGSWCFLCIVSAAISLVLVYAAYDEVWSSLVYLRAVWLASGSRRAVWDALVGRPVLVAGRLPSAAVPGGAQHRWEGAHVAPSR
;
A
#
# COMPACT_ATOMS: atom_id res chain seq x y z
N MET A 1 -37.99 5.53 1.03
CA MET A 1 -36.63 5.09 0.69
C MET A 1 -36.00 4.51 1.95
N PRO A 2 -35.70 3.20 2.01
CA PRO A 2 -35.01 2.63 3.17
C PRO A 2 -33.66 3.34 3.30
N LYS A 3 -33.43 3.98 4.45
CA LYS A 3 -32.15 4.59 4.79
C LYS A 3 -31.13 3.45 4.80
N LEU A 4 -30.13 3.51 3.91
CA LEU A 4 -28.96 2.64 4.00
C LEU A 4 -28.47 2.71 5.45
N PRO A 5 -28.28 1.57 6.16
CA PRO A 5 -27.81 1.58 7.54
C PRO A 5 -26.54 2.41 7.58
N VAL A 6 -26.49 3.38 8.49
CA VAL A 6 -25.37 4.30 8.63
C VAL A 6 -24.12 3.45 8.86
N LEU A 7 -23.37 3.33 7.79
CA LEU A 7 -22.19 2.50 7.69
C LEU A 7 -21.11 3.22 8.52
N ASP A 8 -20.79 2.65 9.69
CA ASP A 8 -19.88 3.19 10.71
C ASP A 8 -18.44 3.45 10.20
N LEU A 9 -17.98 4.69 10.23
CA LEU A 9 -16.66 5.14 9.76
C LEU A 9 -15.48 4.43 10.46
N GLY A 10 -15.70 3.88 11.65
CA GLY A 10 -14.72 3.16 12.45
C GLY A 10 -14.79 1.64 12.37
N ALA A 11 -15.67 1.08 11.51
CA ALA A 11 -15.87 -0.36 11.46
C ALA A 11 -14.52 -1.10 11.27
N PRO A 12 -14.17 -2.04 12.15
CA PRO A 12 -12.95 -2.83 12.02
C PRO A 12 -12.94 -3.53 10.67
N ALA A 13 -11.74 -3.68 10.09
CA ALA A 13 -11.55 -4.42 8.86
C ALA A 13 -11.08 -5.83 9.23
N PRO A 14 -11.96 -6.86 9.20
CA PRO A 14 -11.55 -8.21 9.55
C PRO A 14 -10.32 -8.64 8.71
N PRO A 15 -9.31 -9.30 9.30
CA PRO A 15 -9.26 -9.92 10.63
C PRO A 15 -8.83 -8.99 11.78
N TRP A 16 -8.65 -7.69 11.52
CA TRP A 16 -8.07 -6.75 12.49
C TRP A 16 -9.13 -6.11 13.38
N ASP A 17 -8.81 -5.93 14.66
CA ASP A 17 -9.66 -5.25 15.64
C ASP A 17 -9.67 -3.72 15.50
N TYR A 18 -8.88 -3.18 14.55
CA TYR A 18 -8.75 -1.75 14.28
C TYR A 18 -9.06 -1.42 12.81
N ASN A 19 -9.26 -0.14 12.49
CA ASN A 19 -9.46 0.31 11.11
C ASN A 19 -8.10 0.69 10.47
N PRO A 20 -7.54 -0.14 9.58
CA PRO A 20 -6.26 0.13 8.93
C PRO A 20 -6.33 1.36 8.00
N SER A 21 -7.54 1.75 7.58
CA SER A 21 -7.80 2.93 6.77
C SER A 21 -8.00 4.22 7.55
N SER A 22 -7.66 4.23 8.84
CA SER A 22 -7.75 5.44 9.65
C SER A 22 -6.72 6.50 9.23
N TRP A 23 -7.11 7.78 9.28
CA TRP A 23 -6.21 8.90 8.97
C TRP A 23 -4.96 8.94 9.86
N ARG A 24 -5.03 8.38 11.08
CA ARG A 24 -3.89 8.29 12.00
C ARG A 24 -2.77 7.40 11.48
N GLN A 25 -3.09 6.35 10.73
CA GLN A 25 -2.09 5.50 10.08
C GLN A 25 -1.69 6.05 8.70
N ARG A 26 -2.62 6.67 7.97
CA ARG A 26 -2.35 7.20 6.62
C ARG A 26 -1.47 8.43 6.58
N VAL A 27 -1.62 9.36 7.51
CA VAL A 27 -0.78 10.58 7.52
C VAL A 27 0.71 10.22 7.62
N PRO A 28 1.15 9.35 8.55
CA PRO A 28 2.53 8.85 8.56
C PRO A 28 2.98 8.19 7.25
N ILE A 29 2.13 7.36 6.64
CA ILE A 29 2.43 6.70 5.34
C ILE A 29 2.63 7.75 4.25
N CYS A 30 1.74 8.73 4.14
CA CYS A 30 1.83 9.78 3.12
C CYS A 30 3.07 10.67 3.31
N LEU A 31 3.43 10.97 4.57
CA LEU A 31 4.64 11.73 4.90
C LEU A 31 5.90 10.94 4.54
N LEU A 32 5.94 9.65 4.87
CA LEU A 32 7.03 8.75 4.51
C LEU A 32 7.17 8.59 3.00
N ALA A 33 6.06 8.39 2.29
CA ALA A 33 6.05 8.32 0.83
C ALA A 33 6.53 9.64 0.19
N THR A 34 6.10 10.79 0.73
CA THR A 34 6.58 12.10 0.25
C THR A 34 8.08 12.27 0.51
N ALA A 35 8.59 11.84 1.67
CA ALA A 35 10.02 11.86 1.94
C ALA A 35 10.79 10.93 0.98
N GLY A 36 10.28 9.72 0.74
CA GLY A 36 10.80 8.78 -0.25
C GLY A 36 10.85 9.38 -1.65
N PHE A 37 9.77 10.06 -2.06
CA PHE A 37 9.69 10.77 -3.34
C PHE A 37 10.78 11.83 -3.48
N LEU A 38 11.00 12.64 -2.45
CA LEU A 38 12.03 13.69 -2.47
C LEU A 38 13.44 13.10 -2.55
N VAL A 39 13.72 12.06 -1.75
CA VAL A 39 15.03 11.37 -1.76
C VAL A 39 15.27 10.70 -3.12
N ALA A 40 14.29 9.99 -3.65
CA ALA A 40 14.37 9.32 -4.95
C ALA A 40 14.52 10.32 -6.11
N SER A 41 13.77 11.43 -6.08
CA SER A 41 13.90 12.51 -7.06
C SER A 41 15.28 13.14 -7.03
N TYR A 42 15.82 13.41 -5.84
CA TYR A 42 17.18 13.95 -5.68
C TYR A 42 18.24 13.03 -6.29
N MET A 43 18.20 11.73 -5.98
CA MET A 43 19.10 10.75 -6.59
C MET A 43 18.91 10.63 -8.11
N GLY A 44 17.68 10.70 -8.58
CA GLY A 44 17.37 10.66 -10.02
C GLY A 44 17.88 11.88 -10.79
N LEU A 45 17.81 13.08 -10.18
CA LEU A 45 18.40 14.30 -10.73
C LEU A 45 19.92 14.21 -10.83
N TYR A 46 20.58 13.60 -9.83
CA TYR A 46 22.01 13.28 -9.91
C TYR A 46 22.32 12.31 -11.07
N GLN A 47 21.56 11.23 -11.22
CA GLN A 47 21.77 10.24 -12.28
C GLN A 47 21.55 10.82 -13.69
N TRP A 48 20.66 11.80 -13.84
CA TRP A 48 20.52 12.58 -15.08
C TRP A 48 21.58 13.66 -15.28
N ARG A 49 22.52 13.84 -14.33
CA ARG A 49 23.55 14.89 -14.34
C ARG A 49 22.96 16.31 -14.33
N LEU A 50 21.78 16.50 -13.73
CA LEU A 50 21.27 17.83 -13.41
C LEU A 50 21.88 18.39 -12.12
N ILE A 51 22.42 17.51 -11.28
CA ILE A 51 23.14 17.84 -10.04
C ILE A 51 24.45 17.07 -10.06
N ASP A 52 25.55 17.73 -9.71
CA ASP A 52 26.91 17.16 -9.80
C ASP A 52 27.31 16.33 -8.58
N ASP A 53 26.56 16.44 -7.49
CA ASP A 53 26.88 15.83 -6.21
C ASP A 53 25.67 15.19 -5.50
N VAL A 54 25.94 14.11 -4.76
CA VAL A 54 25.03 13.40 -3.87
C VAL A 54 25.48 13.58 -2.43
N TRP A 55 24.61 14.17 -1.63
CA TRP A 55 24.79 14.29 -0.20
C TRP A 55 24.74 12.91 0.47
N ASP A 56 25.82 12.54 1.14
CA ASP A 56 25.92 11.34 1.96
C ASP A 56 26.66 11.61 3.27
N PRO A 57 25.99 11.56 4.43
CA PRO A 57 26.58 11.80 5.73
C PRO A 57 27.35 10.60 6.32
N ILE A 58 27.17 9.38 5.80
CA ILE A 58 27.73 8.15 6.39
C ILE A 58 28.83 7.56 5.50
N PHE A 59 28.58 7.41 4.19
CA PHE A 59 29.47 6.72 3.26
C PHE A 59 30.17 7.64 2.25
N GLY A 60 29.82 8.93 2.21
CA GLY A 60 30.47 9.94 1.36
C GLY A 60 30.53 9.54 -0.13
N GLU A 61 31.73 9.48 -0.69
CA GLU A 61 31.99 9.17 -2.11
C GLU A 61 31.51 7.76 -2.54
N GLN A 62 31.26 6.85 -1.60
CA GLN A 62 30.73 5.53 -1.94
C GLN A 62 29.34 5.61 -2.56
N SER A 63 28.50 6.58 -2.15
CA SER A 63 27.19 6.80 -2.77
C SER A 63 27.29 7.10 -4.26
N ARG A 64 28.25 7.95 -4.65
CA ARG A 64 28.50 8.26 -6.07
C ARG A 64 28.92 7.02 -6.85
N ARG A 65 29.78 6.17 -6.28
CA ARG A 65 30.20 4.90 -6.90
C ARG A 65 29.05 3.91 -7.09
N VAL A 66 28.07 3.89 -6.19
CA VAL A 66 26.87 3.04 -6.35
C VAL A 66 25.98 3.58 -7.46
N LEU A 67 25.71 4.89 -7.46
CA LEU A 67 24.85 5.54 -8.45
C LEU A 67 25.45 5.55 -9.87
N ASP A 68 26.78 5.60 -9.97
CA ASP A 68 27.53 5.52 -11.24
C ASP A 68 28.05 4.11 -11.56
N SER A 69 27.53 3.09 -10.87
CA SER A 69 27.96 1.70 -11.09
C SER A 69 27.50 1.13 -12.44
N ASP A 70 28.22 0.12 -12.93
CA ASP A 70 27.82 -0.64 -14.11
C ASP A 70 26.42 -1.26 -13.99
N VAL A 71 25.98 -1.57 -12.77
CA VAL A 71 24.63 -2.05 -12.47
C VAL A 71 23.60 -0.97 -12.80
N SER A 72 23.82 0.26 -12.32
CA SER A 72 22.94 1.40 -12.61
C SER A 72 22.96 1.75 -14.11
N HIS A 73 24.14 1.80 -14.74
CA HIS A 73 24.25 2.05 -16.18
C HIS A 73 23.58 0.98 -17.04
N ARG A 74 23.64 -0.30 -16.65
CA ARG A 74 22.96 -1.39 -17.35
C ARG A 74 21.44 -1.24 -17.23
N MET A 75 20.95 -0.87 -16.05
CA MET A 75 19.53 -0.61 -15.82
C MET A 75 19.03 0.61 -16.61
N TYR A 76 19.80 1.70 -16.62
CA TYR A 76 19.54 2.86 -17.46
C TYR A 76 19.54 2.50 -18.96
N ARG A 77 20.47 1.67 -19.43
CA ARG A 77 20.48 1.25 -20.84
C ARG A 77 19.26 0.41 -21.22
N TRP A 78 18.76 -0.41 -20.30
CA TRP A 78 17.57 -1.23 -20.53
C TRP A 78 16.30 -0.37 -20.53
N PHE A 79 16.09 0.41 -19.47
CA PHE A 79 14.83 1.13 -19.25
C PHE A 79 14.82 2.58 -19.75
N ARG A 80 15.97 3.10 -20.20
CA ARG A 80 16.20 4.51 -20.61
C ARG A 80 15.88 5.58 -19.55
N VAL A 81 15.56 5.15 -18.33
CA VAL A 81 15.20 5.99 -17.20
C VAL A 81 16.00 5.50 -15.99
N PRO A 82 16.55 6.40 -15.16
CA PRO A 82 17.25 6.01 -13.95
C PRO A 82 16.32 5.30 -12.97
N ASP A 83 16.85 4.34 -12.23
CA ASP A 83 16.11 3.56 -11.24
C ASP A 83 15.55 4.43 -10.10
N ALA A 84 16.29 5.45 -9.68
CA ALA A 84 15.80 6.39 -8.69
C ALA A 84 14.57 7.19 -9.19
N ILE A 85 14.45 7.45 -10.49
CA ILE A 85 13.28 8.13 -11.06
C ILE A 85 12.06 7.19 -11.07
N PHE A 86 12.24 5.89 -11.35
CA PHE A 86 11.14 4.92 -11.18
C PHE A 86 10.67 4.86 -9.73
N GLY A 87 11.62 4.83 -8.78
CA GLY A 87 11.31 4.92 -7.36
C GLY A 87 10.55 6.20 -7.01
N ALA A 88 10.93 7.35 -7.58
CA ALA A 88 10.23 8.60 -7.37
C ALA A 88 8.77 8.53 -7.86
N PHE A 89 8.52 7.98 -9.06
CA PHE A 89 7.14 7.82 -9.54
C PHE A 89 6.31 6.89 -8.65
N ALA A 90 6.89 5.79 -8.16
CA ALA A 90 6.22 4.88 -7.25
C ALA A 90 5.88 5.57 -5.92
N TYR A 91 6.84 6.26 -5.29
CA TYR A 91 6.56 7.02 -4.05
C TYR A 91 5.53 8.14 -4.23
N LEU A 92 5.53 8.80 -5.39
CA LEU A 92 4.51 9.78 -5.72
C LEU A 92 3.14 9.10 -5.86
N GLY A 93 3.10 7.93 -6.51
CA GLY A 93 1.94 7.04 -6.56
C GLY A 93 1.43 6.72 -5.16
N ASP A 94 2.30 6.23 -4.28
CA ASP A 94 2.00 5.92 -2.88
C ASP A 94 1.42 7.10 -2.12
N ALA A 95 2.00 8.30 -2.27
CA ALA A 95 1.49 9.51 -1.63
C ALA A 95 0.10 9.89 -2.16
N VAL A 96 -0.09 9.86 -3.48
CA VAL A 96 -1.37 10.18 -4.13
C VAL A 96 -2.43 9.15 -3.74
N PHE A 97 -2.10 7.86 -3.79
CA PHE A 97 -3.00 6.79 -3.41
C PHE A 97 -3.29 6.84 -1.92
N GLY A 98 -2.32 7.09 -1.05
CA GLY A 98 -2.52 7.21 0.39
C GLY A 98 -3.46 8.36 0.77
N LEU A 99 -3.37 9.50 0.07
CA LEU A 99 -4.25 10.66 0.27
C LEU A 99 -5.63 10.48 -0.37
N ALA A 100 -5.72 9.74 -1.47
CA ALA A 100 -6.98 9.52 -2.14
C ALA A 100 -7.89 8.57 -1.33
N GLY A 101 -9.17 8.93 -1.19
CA GLY A 101 -10.21 8.07 -0.60
C GLY A 101 -10.43 8.23 0.91
N SER A 102 -11.65 7.89 1.36
CA SER A 102 -12.05 8.00 2.77
C SER A 102 -11.57 6.82 3.61
N THR A 103 -11.81 6.86 4.92
CA THR A 103 -11.49 5.79 5.88
C THR A 103 -12.22 4.46 5.63
N ARG A 104 -13.06 4.39 4.59
CA ARG A 104 -13.89 3.23 4.21
C ARG A 104 -13.49 2.67 2.83
N ARG A 105 -12.27 2.95 2.38
CA ARG A 105 -11.82 2.67 1.00
C ARG A 105 -11.83 1.18 0.67
N TRP A 106 -11.45 0.32 1.61
CA TRP A 106 -11.47 -1.13 1.44
C TRP A 106 -12.88 -1.70 1.18
N GLN A 107 -13.95 -1.02 1.63
CA GLN A 107 -15.35 -1.43 1.36
C GLN A 107 -15.93 -0.73 0.12
N THR A 108 -15.59 0.54 -0.06
CA THR A 108 -16.24 1.40 -1.06
C THR A 108 -15.53 1.38 -2.40
N ARG A 109 -14.21 1.16 -2.42
CA ARG A 109 -13.36 1.13 -3.63
C ARG A 109 -12.16 0.18 -3.41
N PRO A 110 -12.37 -1.14 -3.28
CA PRO A 110 -11.28 -2.10 -3.07
C PRO A 110 -10.20 -2.02 -4.14
N TRP A 111 -10.56 -1.67 -5.38
CA TRP A 111 -9.61 -1.51 -6.49
C TRP A 111 -8.47 -0.53 -6.19
N LEU A 112 -8.73 0.56 -5.45
CA LEU A 112 -7.67 1.52 -5.10
C LEU A 112 -6.66 0.93 -4.12
N VAL A 113 -7.13 0.10 -3.19
CA VAL A 113 -6.26 -0.57 -2.20
C VAL A 113 -5.41 -1.63 -2.89
N ILE A 114 -5.99 -2.37 -3.84
CA ILE A 114 -5.25 -3.36 -4.63
C ILE A 114 -4.19 -2.68 -5.51
N LEU A 115 -4.52 -1.57 -6.18
CA LEU A 115 -3.53 -0.81 -6.96
C LEU A 115 -2.39 -0.29 -6.08
N PHE A 116 -2.72 0.25 -4.90
CA PHE A 116 -1.71 0.67 -3.92
C PHE A 116 -0.81 -0.50 -3.50
N GLY A 117 -1.37 -1.68 -3.22
CA GLY A 117 -0.56 -2.87 -2.93
C GLY A 117 0.32 -3.31 -4.11
N ILE A 118 -0.18 -3.21 -5.34
CA ILE A 118 0.58 -3.51 -6.56
C ILE A 118 1.72 -2.51 -6.80
N ASP A 119 1.62 -1.28 -6.30
CA ASP A 119 2.68 -0.28 -6.39
C ASP A 119 3.76 -0.51 -5.32
N VAL A 120 3.33 -0.58 -4.05
CA VAL A 120 4.22 -0.65 -2.88
C VAL A 120 4.99 -1.97 -2.80
N ILE A 121 4.35 -3.12 -3.07
CA ILE A 121 4.99 -4.44 -2.89
C ILE A 121 6.17 -4.63 -3.85
N PRO A 122 6.03 -4.41 -5.18
CA PRO A 122 7.16 -4.46 -6.10
C PRO A 122 8.22 -3.40 -5.78
N LEU A 123 7.83 -2.18 -5.40
CA LEU A 123 8.77 -1.13 -5.00
C LEU A 123 9.69 -1.61 -3.86
N GLY A 124 9.12 -2.19 -2.80
CA GLY A 124 9.89 -2.73 -1.69
C GLY A 124 10.79 -3.90 -2.07
N ILE A 125 10.31 -4.82 -2.91
CA ILE A 125 11.11 -5.96 -3.39
C ILE A 125 12.31 -5.48 -4.22
N VAL A 126 12.07 -4.59 -5.18
CA VAL A 126 13.13 -4.04 -6.03
C VAL A 126 14.12 -3.25 -5.18
N GLY A 127 13.65 -2.43 -4.24
CA GLY A 127 14.51 -1.70 -3.31
C GLY A 127 15.42 -2.61 -2.48
N ALA A 128 14.88 -3.70 -1.93
CA ALA A 128 15.66 -4.69 -1.19
C ALA A 128 16.70 -5.40 -2.06
N VAL A 129 16.33 -5.77 -3.30
CA VAL A 129 17.26 -6.40 -4.26
C VAL A 129 18.39 -5.45 -4.63
N LEU A 130 18.09 -4.17 -4.91
CA LEU A 130 19.13 -3.18 -5.24
C LEU A 130 20.07 -2.94 -4.05
N VAL A 131 19.55 -2.89 -2.83
CA VAL A 131 20.37 -2.80 -1.61
C VAL A 131 21.25 -4.04 -1.40
N ALA A 132 20.78 -5.23 -1.75
CA ALA A 132 21.61 -6.43 -1.72
C ALA A 132 22.70 -6.38 -2.81
N LEU A 133 22.37 -5.94 -4.02
CA LEU A 133 23.31 -5.85 -5.14
C LEU A 133 24.43 -4.83 -4.90
N GLN A 134 24.15 -3.68 -4.28
CA GLN A 134 25.22 -2.71 -3.95
C GLN A 134 26.24 -3.32 -2.97
N GLY A 135 25.80 -4.09 -1.97
CA GLY A 135 26.68 -4.70 -0.98
C GLY A 135 27.45 -5.91 -1.52
N LEU A 136 26.78 -6.76 -2.31
CA LEU A 136 27.34 -8.02 -2.80
C LEU A 136 28.14 -7.89 -4.10
N VAL A 137 27.73 -6.98 -4.99
CA VAL A 137 28.30 -6.84 -6.35
C VAL A 137 29.16 -5.60 -6.46
N VAL A 138 28.66 -4.44 -6.01
CA VAL A 138 29.39 -3.16 -6.15
C VAL A 138 30.44 -2.97 -5.04
N GLY A 139 30.25 -3.62 -3.88
CA GLY A 139 31.14 -3.47 -2.73
C GLY A 139 31.15 -2.05 -2.14
N SER A 140 30.09 -1.28 -2.38
CA SER A 140 29.91 0.09 -1.91
C SER A 140 28.51 0.27 -1.35
N TRP A 141 28.35 1.24 -0.46
CA TRP A 141 27.08 1.53 0.19
C TRP A 141 26.63 2.94 -0.15
N CYS A 142 25.33 3.09 -0.34
CA CYS A 142 24.68 4.36 -0.59
C CYS A 142 23.68 4.65 0.53
N PHE A 143 23.94 5.69 1.34
CA PHE A 143 23.10 6.02 2.48
C PHE A 143 21.66 6.29 2.07
N LEU A 144 21.46 7.15 1.06
CA LEU A 144 20.13 7.51 0.56
C LEU A 144 19.39 6.32 -0.06
N CYS A 145 20.11 5.38 -0.67
CA CYS A 145 19.53 4.15 -1.22
C CYS A 145 19.02 3.23 -0.10
N ILE A 146 19.77 3.10 0.99
CA ILE A 146 19.34 2.34 2.17
C ILE A 146 18.13 3.02 2.84
N VAL A 147 18.18 4.34 3.01
CA VAL A 147 17.05 5.12 3.56
C VAL A 147 15.80 4.93 2.70
N SER A 148 15.92 5.04 1.39
CA SER A 148 14.81 4.78 0.46
C SER A 148 14.30 3.35 0.62
N ALA A 149 15.15 2.34 0.56
CA ALA A 149 14.71 0.95 0.73
C ALA A 149 14.03 0.70 2.09
N ALA A 150 14.52 1.31 3.16
CA ALA A 150 13.90 1.24 4.48
C ALA A 150 12.50 1.88 4.48
N ILE A 151 12.33 3.05 3.85
CA ILE A 151 11.02 3.70 3.67
C ILE A 151 10.09 2.75 2.91
N SER A 152 10.53 2.18 1.78
CA SER A 152 9.73 1.23 1.00
C SER A 152 9.27 0.03 1.84
N LEU A 153 10.15 -0.56 2.64
CA LEU A 153 9.78 -1.70 3.52
C LEU A 153 8.76 -1.31 4.59
N VAL A 154 8.88 -0.12 5.17
CA VAL A 154 7.89 0.40 6.12
C VAL A 154 6.54 0.62 5.43
N LEU A 155 6.53 1.15 4.20
CA LEU A 155 5.31 1.31 3.41
C LEU A 155 4.68 -0.04 3.09
N VAL A 156 5.46 -1.05 2.70
CA VAL A 156 4.97 -2.43 2.46
C VAL A 156 4.29 -2.99 3.70
N TYR A 157 4.95 -2.86 4.86
CA TYR A 157 4.39 -3.33 6.12
C TYR A 157 3.06 -2.63 6.44
N ALA A 158 2.99 -1.32 6.28
CA ALA A 158 1.77 -0.55 6.55
C ALA A 158 0.64 -0.83 5.53
N ALA A 159 0.99 -1.10 4.28
CA ALA A 159 0.03 -1.44 3.21
C ALA A 159 -0.56 -2.84 3.35
N TYR A 160 0.18 -3.77 3.97
CA TYR A 160 -0.18 -5.18 4.08
C TYR A 160 -1.58 -5.37 4.69
N ASP A 161 -1.89 -4.64 5.76
CA ASP A 161 -3.13 -4.82 6.52
C ASP A 161 -4.37 -4.39 5.71
N GLU A 162 -4.30 -3.28 4.97
CA GLU A 162 -5.39 -2.83 4.10
C GLU A 162 -5.60 -3.77 2.89
N VAL A 163 -4.51 -4.20 2.26
CA VAL A 163 -4.53 -5.10 1.10
C VAL A 163 -5.12 -6.45 1.51
N TRP A 164 -4.69 -6.99 2.64
CA TRP A 164 -5.18 -8.26 3.16
C TRP A 164 -6.68 -8.22 3.47
N SER A 165 -7.15 -7.19 4.17
CA SER A 165 -8.59 -7.04 4.44
C SER A 165 -9.42 -6.94 3.15
N SER A 166 -8.91 -6.25 2.13
CA SER A 166 -9.58 -6.16 0.82
C SER A 166 -9.65 -7.52 0.11
N LEU A 167 -8.57 -8.32 0.17
CA LEU A 167 -8.53 -9.67 -0.39
C LEU A 167 -9.47 -10.63 0.36
N VAL A 168 -9.51 -10.57 1.69
CA VAL A 168 -10.43 -11.36 2.52
C VAL A 168 -11.88 -11.03 2.17
N TYR A 169 -12.21 -9.74 2.01
CA TYR A 169 -13.53 -9.30 1.59
C TYR A 169 -13.92 -9.87 0.21
N LEU A 170 -13.04 -9.75 -0.79
CA LEU A 170 -13.29 -10.28 -2.14
C LEU A 170 -13.41 -11.81 -2.14
N ARG A 171 -12.62 -12.50 -1.32
CA ARG A 171 -12.72 -13.96 -1.14
C ARG A 171 -14.05 -14.36 -0.51
N ALA A 172 -14.54 -13.61 0.48
CA ALA A 172 -15.86 -13.86 1.07
C ALA A 172 -16.99 -13.67 0.05
N VAL A 173 -16.92 -12.63 -0.79
CA VAL A 173 -17.86 -12.41 -1.90
C VAL A 173 -17.82 -13.56 -2.91
N TRP A 174 -16.62 -14.03 -3.27
CA TRP A 174 -16.46 -15.16 -4.18
C TRP A 174 -17.08 -16.45 -3.62
N LEU A 175 -16.76 -16.80 -2.36
CA LEU A 175 -17.26 -18.01 -1.72
C LEU A 175 -18.79 -18.00 -1.59
N ALA A 176 -19.39 -16.84 -1.37
CA ALA A 176 -20.83 -16.75 -1.16
C ALA A 176 -21.66 -16.58 -2.45
N SER A 177 -21.07 -16.07 -3.54
CA SER A 177 -21.79 -15.83 -4.80
C SER A 177 -21.41 -16.79 -5.93
N GLY A 178 -20.19 -17.34 -5.93
CA GLY A 178 -19.65 -18.16 -7.03
C GLY A 178 -19.54 -17.44 -8.38
N SER A 179 -19.78 -16.13 -8.44
CA SER A 179 -19.90 -15.38 -9.69
C SER A 179 -18.77 -14.37 -9.86
N ARG A 180 -18.08 -14.44 -11.02
CA ARG A 180 -17.05 -13.47 -11.41
C ARG A 180 -17.60 -12.04 -11.52
N ARG A 181 -18.87 -11.88 -11.92
CA ARG A 181 -19.51 -10.56 -12.02
C ARG A 181 -19.72 -9.93 -10.64
N ALA A 182 -20.12 -10.73 -9.64
CA ALA A 182 -20.30 -10.25 -8.28
C ALA A 182 -18.98 -9.80 -7.64
N VAL A 183 -17.88 -10.51 -7.89
CA VAL A 183 -16.54 -10.07 -7.44
C VAL A 183 -16.10 -8.80 -8.17
N TRP A 184 -16.35 -8.70 -9.47
CA TRP A 184 -16.04 -7.48 -10.23
C TRP A 184 -16.84 -6.27 -9.73
N ASP A 185 -18.14 -6.44 -9.51
CA ASP A 185 -19.00 -5.40 -8.98
C ASP A 185 -18.55 -4.97 -7.57
N ALA A 186 -18.18 -5.91 -6.70
CA ALA A 186 -17.63 -5.63 -5.38
C ALA A 186 -16.28 -4.88 -5.46
N LEU A 187 -15.38 -5.30 -6.36
CA LEU A 187 -14.06 -4.67 -6.57
C LEU A 187 -14.17 -3.22 -7.07
N VAL A 188 -15.14 -2.93 -7.92
CA VAL A 188 -15.44 -1.58 -8.42
C VAL A 188 -16.15 -0.72 -7.36
N GLY A 189 -16.71 -1.34 -6.32
CA GLY A 189 -17.41 -0.63 -5.24
C GLY A 189 -18.92 -0.54 -5.42
N ARG A 190 -19.51 -1.36 -6.30
CA ARG A 190 -20.96 -1.50 -6.40
C ARG A 190 -21.45 -2.34 -5.22
N PRO A 191 -22.57 -1.95 -4.57
CA PRO A 191 -23.09 -2.68 -3.43
C PRO A 191 -23.55 -4.08 -3.87
N VAL A 192 -22.83 -5.11 -3.43
CA VAL A 192 -23.24 -6.51 -3.63
C VAL A 192 -23.90 -7.00 -2.36
N LEU A 193 -25.22 -7.23 -2.42
CA LEU A 193 -25.96 -7.86 -1.34
C LEU A 193 -25.82 -9.37 -1.48
N VAL A 194 -25.17 -10.00 -0.51
CA VAL A 194 -25.05 -11.46 -0.44
C VAL A 194 -26.06 -11.95 0.60
N ALA A 195 -27.06 -12.72 0.16
CA ALA A 195 -28.14 -13.22 1.01
C ALA A 195 -28.84 -12.12 1.86
N GLY A 196 -29.04 -10.93 1.29
CA GLY A 196 -29.72 -9.81 1.97
C GLY A 196 -28.90 -9.09 3.04
N ARG A 197 -27.63 -9.46 3.25
CA ARG A 197 -26.70 -8.77 4.17
C ARG A 197 -25.46 -8.28 3.43
N LEU A 198 -24.85 -7.21 3.95
CA LEU A 198 -23.54 -6.77 3.48
C LEU A 198 -22.50 -7.83 3.88
N PRO A 199 -21.61 -8.27 2.97
CA PRO A 199 -20.58 -9.27 3.27
C PRO A 199 -19.64 -8.86 4.41
N SER A 200 -19.55 -7.56 4.73
CA SER A 200 -18.85 -7.04 5.91
C SER A 200 -19.41 -7.58 7.24
N ALA A 201 -20.64 -8.11 7.26
CA ALA A 201 -21.24 -8.78 8.42
C ALA A 201 -20.99 -10.30 8.43
N ALA A 202 -20.37 -10.86 7.39
CA ALA A 202 -20.24 -12.30 7.17
C ALA A 202 -18.80 -12.82 7.18
N VAL A 203 -17.80 -11.97 7.47
CA VAL A 203 -16.42 -12.46 7.63
C VAL A 203 -16.35 -13.31 8.91
N PRO A 204 -16.03 -14.62 8.80
CA PRO A 204 -16.03 -15.49 9.97
C PRO A 204 -14.71 -15.32 10.74
N GLY A 205 -14.78 -14.69 11.91
CA GLY A 205 -13.71 -14.72 12.89
C GLY A 205 -13.74 -13.54 13.86
N GLY A 206 -14.26 -13.76 15.07
CA GLY A 206 -13.98 -12.94 16.26
C GLY A 206 -15.16 -12.15 16.82
N ALA A 207 -15.70 -12.64 17.95
CA ALA A 207 -16.68 -12.00 18.83
C ALA A 207 -18.15 -11.98 18.37
N GLN A 208 -18.72 -13.19 18.28
CA GLN A 208 -20.04 -13.43 18.87
C GLN A 208 -19.97 -13.14 20.38
N HIS A 209 -19.99 -11.87 20.79
CA HIS A 209 -20.35 -11.51 22.15
C HIS A 209 -21.71 -10.83 22.14
N ARG A 210 -22.70 -11.64 22.56
CA ARG A 210 -23.75 -11.24 23.49
C ARG A 210 -24.78 -10.24 22.94
N TRP A 211 -25.77 -10.78 22.24
CA TRP A 211 -27.15 -10.30 22.33
C TRP A 211 -28.09 -11.51 22.53
N GLU A 212 -27.84 -12.24 23.62
CA GLU A 212 -28.95 -12.91 24.31
C GLU A 212 -29.77 -11.81 25.00
N GLY A 213 -31.08 -11.79 24.74
CA GLY A 213 -32.03 -11.01 25.54
C GLY A 213 -32.72 -9.87 24.81
N ALA A 214 -33.67 -10.21 23.94
CA ALA A 214 -34.91 -9.44 23.82
C ALA A 214 -36.00 -10.35 23.23
N HIS A 215 -36.52 -11.24 24.06
CA HIS A 215 -37.89 -11.73 23.91
C HIS A 215 -38.81 -10.49 23.90
N VAL A 216 -39.39 -10.17 22.74
CA VAL A 216 -40.60 -9.35 22.69
C VAL A 216 -41.76 -10.31 22.50
N ALA A 217 -42.46 -10.55 23.61
CA ALA A 217 -43.70 -11.28 23.66
C ALA A 217 -44.77 -10.58 22.79
N PRO A 218 -45.68 -11.32 22.14
CA PRO A 218 -46.85 -10.73 21.52
C PRO A 218 -47.82 -10.29 22.62
N SER A 219 -47.94 -8.98 22.81
CA SER A 219 -49.05 -8.41 23.57
C SER A 219 -50.32 -8.46 22.74
N ARG A 220 -51.24 -9.33 23.19
CA ARG A 220 -52.72 -9.34 23.06
C ARG A 220 -53.36 -8.67 21.85
#